data_AF-A0A7V7X425-F1
#
_entry.id   AF-A0A7V7X425-F1
#
_cell.length_a   1.000
_cell.length_b   1.000
_cell.length_c   1.000
_cell.angle_alpha   90.00
_cell.angle_beta   90.00
_cell.angle_gamma   90.00
#
_symmetry.space_group_name_H-M   'P 1'
#
loop_
_entity.id
_entity.type
_entity.pdbx_description
1 polymer ?
#
loop_
_entity_poly.entity_id
_entity_poly.type
_entity_poly.pdbx_seq_one_letter_code
_entity_poly.pdbx_strand_id
1 'polypeptide(L)'
;MAQSKVYEKAFQFSIRIVNLYKFLISKKKEFVLSKQILKSGTSIGANLSEANGAISKAEFSAKVSIAFKEAKETEYWLQLLFETEYIDKTSFDSINRDCQEICKMLFSILKTTNRVRTK
;
A
#
# COMPACT_ATOMS: atom_id res chain seq x y z
N MET A 1 -3.23 -20.30 -11.74
CA MET A 1 -4.27 -19.27 -11.63
C MET A 1 -3.62 -17.93 -11.95
N ALA A 2 -4.18 -17.13 -12.86
CA ALA A 2 -3.62 -15.81 -13.17
C ALA A 2 -3.73 -14.93 -11.92
N GLN A 3 -2.62 -14.35 -11.47
CA GLN A 3 -2.61 -13.45 -10.31
C GLN A 3 -3.35 -12.16 -10.67
N SER A 4 -4.08 -11.57 -9.71
CA SER A 4 -4.80 -10.34 -10.01
C SER A 4 -3.82 -9.20 -10.29
N LYS A 5 -4.11 -8.36 -11.30
CA LYS A 5 -3.26 -7.21 -11.66
C LYS A 5 -2.96 -6.27 -10.49
N VAL A 6 -3.91 -6.13 -9.55
CA VAL A 6 -3.72 -5.33 -8.33
C VAL A 6 -2.71 -5.97 -7.37
N TYR A 7 -2.71 -7.31 -7.26
CA TYR A 7 -1.76 -8.03 -6.44
C TYR A 7 -0.33 -7.88 -6.97
N GLU A 8 -0.12 -8.05 -8.28
CA GLU A 8 1.20 -7.90 -8.90
C GLU A 8 1.77 -6.50 -8.64
N LYS A 9 0.96 -5.46 -8.82
CA LYS A 9 1.34 -4.08 -8.50
C LYS A 9 1.67 -3.89 -7.03
N ALA A 10 0.85 -4.43 -6.12
CA ALA A 10 1.09 -4.34 -4.68
C ALA A 10 2.37 -5.09 -4.25
N PHE A 11 2.69 -6.21 -4.90
CA PHE A 11 3.93 -6.94 -4.64
C PHE A 11 5.16 -6.16 -5.09
N GLN A 12 5.13 -5.58 -6.31
CA GLN A 12 6.21 -4.70 -6.77
C GLN A 12 6.35 -3.45 -5.89
N PHE A 13 5.23 -2.87 -5.46
CA PHE A 13 5.22 -1.76 -4.52
C PHE A 13 5.83 -2.14 -3.17
N SER A 14 5.56 -3.36 -2.66
CA SER A 14 6.17 -3.86 -1.42
C SER A 14 7.70 -3.91 -1.52
N ILE A 15 8.26 -4.29 -2.67
CA ILE A 15 9.71 -4.24 -2.92
C ILE A 15 10.23 -2.80 -2.86
N ARG A 16 9.50 -1.85 -3.46
CA ARG A 16 9.86 -0.42 -3.39
C ARG A 16 9.84 0.11 -1.95
N ILE A 17 8.86 -0.28 -1.15
CA ILE A 17 8.75 0.10 0.27
C ILE A 17 9.91 -0.47 1.09
N VAL A 18 10.31 -1.73 0.86
CA VAL A 18 11.50 -2.32 1.51
C VAL A 18 12.77 -1.55 1.16
N ASN A 19 12.91 -1.11 -0.10
CA ASN A 19 14.06 -0.32 -0.52
C ASN A 19 14.03 1.11 0.05
N LEU A 20 12.86 1.74 0.14
CA LEU A 20 12.69 3.02 0.84
C LEU A 20 13.08 2.89 2.32
N TYR A 21 12.64 1.83 3.00
CA TYR A 21 13.04 1.54 4.38
C TYR A 21 14.57 1.45 4.52
N LYS A 22 15.23 0.65 3.67
CA LYS A 22 16.69 0.53 3.65
C LYS A 22 17.38 1.89 3.45
N PHE A 23 16.85 2.74 2.58
CA PHE A 23 17.36 4.09 2.37
C PHE A 23 17.22 4.96 3.63
N LEU A 24 16.03 5.00 4.24
CA LEU A 24 15.74 5.79 5.44
C LEU A 24 16.67 5.42 6.60
N ILE A 25 16.85 4.13 6.88
CA ILE A 25 17.70 3.70 8.00
C ILE A 25 19.19 3.92 7.72
N SER A 26 19.64 3.70 6.49
CA SER A 26 21.08 3.68 6.17
C SER A 26 21.62 5.08 5.91
N LYS A 27 20.87 5.91 5.17
CA LYS A 27 21.28 7.23 4.71
C LYS A 27 20.73 8.35 5.58
N LYS A 28 19.46 8.25 5.99
CA LYS A 28 18.79 9.31 6.75
C LYS A 28 18.79 9.09 8.27
N LYS A 29 19.17 7.89 8.72
CA LYS A 29 19.18 7.49 10.14
C LYS A 29 17.81 7.70 10.81
N GLU A 30 16.74 7.43 10.07
CA GLU A 30 15.36 7.50 10.57
C GLU A 30 14.87 6.07 10.88
N PHE A 31 14.33 5.85 12.07
CA PHE A 31 14.05 4.50 12.59
C PHE A 31 12.61 4.27 13.07
N VAL A 32 11.79 5.31 13.15
CA VAL A 32 10.42 5.26 13.67
C VAL A 32 9.44 5.28 12.50
N LEU A 33 9.46 6.34 11.68
CA LEU A 33 8.58 6.48 10.52
C LEU A 33 8.86 5.40 9.47
N SER A 34 10.13 5.04 9.30
CA SER A 34 10.62 3.99 8.40
C SER A 34 10.01 2.64 8.77
N LYS A 35 9.85 2.33 10.06
CA LYS A 35 9.15 1.11 10.50
C LYS A 35 7.65 1.18 10.22
N GLN A 36 7.02 2.33 10.44
CA GLN A 36 5.58 2.50 10.19
C GLN A 36 5.25 2.32 8.70
N ILE A 37 6.01 2.96 7.82
CA ILE A 37 5.80 2.84 6.37
C ILE A 37 6.17 1.45 5.85
N LEU A 38 7.21 0.80 6.41
CA LEU A 38 7.56 -0.57 6.06
C LEU A 38 6.40 -1.51 6.36
N LYS A 39 5.82 -1.40 7.56
CA LYS A 39 4.71 -2.24 8.01
C LYS A 39 3.47 -2.02 7.14
N SER A 40 3.01 -0.77 7.02
CA SER A 40 1.80 -0.46 6.25
C SER A 40 1.97 -0.79 4.77
N GLY A 41 3.06 -0.35 4.13
CA GLY A 41 3.28 -0.53 2.70
C GLY A 41 3.41 -1.98 2.26
N THR A 42 4.03 -2.84 3.07
CA THR A 42 4.12 -4.30 2.77
C THR A 42 2.84 -5.06 3.13
N SER A 43 2.06 -4.56 4.10
CA SER A 43 0.79 -5.16 4.50
C SER A 43 -0.29 -5.09 3.42
N ILE A 44 -0.18 -4.16 2.46
CA ILE A 44 -1.08 -4.07 1.30
C ILE A 44 -1.02 -5.37 0.48
N GLY A 45 0.19 -5.78 0.09
CA GLY A 45 0.42 -7.01 -0.68
C GLY A 45 0.07 -8.26 0.11
N ALA A 46 0.41 -8.29 1.40
CA ALA A 46 0.08 -9.41 2.29
C ALA A 46 -1.44 -9.65 2.37
N ASN A 47 -2.23 -8.60 2.62
CA ASN A 47 -3.69 -8.71 2.67
C ASN A 47 -4.29 -9.10 1.31
N LEU A 48 -3.74 -8.64 0.19
CA LEU A 48 -4.19 -9.09 -1.14
C LEU A 48 -3.84 -10.56 -1.40
N SER A 49 -2.73 -11.06 -0.86
CA SER A 49 -2.39 -12.49 -0.90
C SER A 49 -3.46 -13.32 -0.19
N GLU A 50 -3.83 -12.90 1.02
CA GLU A 50 -4.89 -13.55 1.80
C GLU A 50 -6.26 -13.43 1.11
N ALA A 51 -6.56 -12.29 0.47
CA ALA A 51 -7.78 -12.12 -0.31
C ALA A 51 -7.87 -13.15 -1.45
N ASN A 52 -6.76 -13.46 -2.13
CA ASN A 52 -6.75 -14.46 -3.20
C ASN A 52 -7.05 -15.89 -2.70
N GLY A 53 -6.86 -16.15 -1.40
CA GLY A 53 -7.21 -17.42 -0.75
C GLY A 53 -8.58 -17.44 -0.07
N ALA A 54 -9.34 -16.34 -0.15
CA ALA A 54 -10.63 -16.23 0.52
C ALA A 54 -11.67 -17.24 -0.02
N ILE A 55 -12.44 -17.83 0.88
CA ILE A 55 -13.45 -18.84 0.53
C ILE A 55 -14.85 -18.24 0.31
N SER A 56 -15.00 -16.93 0.56
CA SER A 56 -16.26 -16.21 0.33
C SER A 56 -16.02 -14.77 -0.16
N LYS A 57 -17.03 -14.21 -0.85
CA LYS A 57 -17.01 -12.80 -1.29
C LYS A 57 -16.87 -11.83 -0.11
N ALA A 58 -17.49 -12.14 1.03
CA ALA A 58 -17.44 -11.29 2.22
C ALA A 58 -16.03 -11.23 2.83
N GLU A 59 -15.35 -12.38 2.90
CA GLU A 59 -13.97 -12.49 3.36
C GLU A 59 -12.99 -11.82 2.39
N PHE A 60 -13.15 -12.06 1.08
CA PHE A 60 -12.38 -11.37 0.05
C PHE A 60 -12.46 -9.85 0.22
N SER A 61 -13.67 -9.30 0.32
CA SER A 61 -13.88 -7.87 0.55
C SER A 61 -13.29 -7.39 1.87
N ALA A 62 -13.25 -8.24 2.90
CA ALA A 62 -12.60 -7.92 4.17
C ALA A 62 -11.12 -7.67 4.03
N LYS A 63 -10.42 -8.58 3.37
CA LYS A 63 -8.99 -8.46 3.14
C LYS A 63 -8.65 -7.30 2.21
N VAL A 64 -9.40 -7.11 1.12
CA VAL A 64 -9.25 -5.94 0.24
C VAL A 64 -9.48 -4.62 1.00
N SER A 65 -10.44 -4.59 1.92
CA SER A 65 -10.72 -3.39 2.72
C SER A 65 -9.61 -3.06 3.71
N ILE A 66 -8.93 -4.08 4.25
CA ILE A 66 -7.75 -3.88 5.10
C ILE A 66 -6.61 -3.36 4.22
N ALA A 67 -6.34 -3.99 3.08
CA ALA A 67 -5.33 -3.53 2.13
C ALA A 67 -5.53 -2.06 1.71
N PHE A 68 -6.78 -1.62 1.52
CA PHE A 68 -7.10 -0.22 1.23
C PHE A 68 -6.74 0.73 2.36
N LYS A 69 -7.01 0.34 3.62
CA LYS A 69 -6.63 1.14 4.80
C LYS A 69 -5.11 1.24 4.92
N GLU A 70 -4.40 0.14 4.73
CA GLU A 70 -2.92 0.11 4.73
C GLU A 70 -2.34 1.01 3.62
N ALA A 71 -2.97 1.05 2.44
CA ALA A 71 -2.56 1.93 1.35
C ALA A 71 -2.78 3.42 1.70
N LYS A 72 -3.91 3.76 2.33
CA LYS A 72 -4.17 5.13 2.83
C LYS A 72 -3.18 5.54 3.91
N GLU A 73 -2.82 4.64 4.81
CA GLU A 73 -1.79 4.88 5.83
C GLU A 73 -0.41 5.07 5.20
N THR A 74 -0.07 4.25 4.20
CA THR A 74 1.19 4.37 3.46
C THR A 74 1.30 5.73 2.76
N GLU A 75 0.22 6.22 2.13
CA GLU A 75 0.18 7.57 1.53
C GLU A 75 0.46 8.66 2.58
N TYR A 76 -0.12 8.54 3.78
CA TYR A 76 0.13 9.48 4.87
C TYR A 76 1.62 9.51 5.27
N TRP A 77 2.23 8.33 5.44
CA TRP A 77 3.66 8.26 5.78
C TRP A 77 4.56 8.79 4.67
N LEU A 78 4.23 8.55 3.39
CA LEU A 78 4.95 9.12 2.26
C LEU A 78 4.89 10.66 2.28
N GLN A 79 3.70 11.23 2.52
CA GLN A 79 3.54 12.67 2.62
C GLN A 79 4.36 13.22 3.79
N LEU A 80 4.29 12.60 4.96
CA LEU A 80 5.03 13.06 6.13
C LEU A 80 6.54 13.01 5.90
N LEU A 81 7.06 11.92 5.31
CA LEU A 81 8.48 11.80 4.96
C LEU A 81 8.93 12.85 3.95
N PHE A 82 8.05 13.27 3.03
CA PHE A 82 8.35 14.33 2.08
C PHE A 82 8.35 15.72 2.75
N GLU A 83 7.29 16.06 3.48
CA GLU A 83 7.17 17.35 4.18
C GLU A 83 8.25 17.56 5.26
N THR A 84 8.85 16.47 5.75
CA THR A 84 9.96 16.50 6.71
C THR A 84 11.33 16.23 6.06
N GLU A 85 11.41 16.33 4.73
CA GLU A 85 12.66 16.31 3.93
C GLU A 85 13.48 15.01 4.01
N TYR A 86 12.87 13.92 4.47
CA TYR A 86 13.48 12.59 4.47
C TYR A 86 13.61 12.02 3.05
N ILE A 87 12.69 12.36 2.16
CA ILE A 87 12.74 12.01 0.74
C ILE A 87 12.54 13.26 -0.12
N ASP A 88 13.16 13.28 -1.30
CA ASP A 88 12.98 14.38 -2.24
C ASP A 88 11.66 14.26 -3.01
N LYS A 89 11.29 15.35 -3.69
CA LYS A 89 10.05 15.43 -4.47
C LYS A 89 9.97 14.33 -5.54
N THR A 90 11.07 14.05 -6.24
CA THR A 90 11.11 13.03 -7.30
C THR A 90 10.84 11.64 -6.73
N SER A 91 11.42 11.28 -5.59
CA SER A 91 11.17 10.01 -4.91
C SER A 91 9.74 9.95 -4.38
N PHE A 92 9.25 11.02 -3.77
CA PHE A 92 7.87 11.12 -3.29
C PHE A 92 6.87 10.93 -4.43
N ASP A 93 6.95 11.72 -5.49
CA ASP A 93 6.04 11.66 -6.64
C ASP A 93 6.05 10.28 -7.30
N SER A 94 7.23 9.65 -7.37
CA SER A 94 7.39 8.32 -7.95
C SER A 94 6.75 7.22 -7.11
N ILE A 95 6.95 7.21 -5.79
CA ILE A 95 6.43 6.15 -4.91
C ILE A 95 4.93 6.39 -4.63
N ASN A 96 4.55 7.64 -4.39
CA ASN A 96 3.16 8.00 -4.10
C ASN A 96 2.23 7.75 -5.30
N ARG A 97 2.71 7.92 -6.54
CA ARG A 97 1.93 7.57 -7.74
C ARG A 97 1.52 6.10 -7.75
N ASP A 98 2.45 5.19 -7.44
CA ASP A 98 2.16 3.75 -7.37
C ASP A 98 1.15 3.46 -6.25
N CYS A 99 1.34 4.09 -5.09
CA CYS A 99 0.43 3.94 -3.95
C CYS A 99 -1.01 4.41 -4.30
N GLN A 100 -1.13 5.57 -4.95
CA GLN A 100 -2.41 6.12 -5.41
C GLN A 100 -3.08 5.24 -6.47
N GLU A 101 -2.31 4.65 -7.38
CA GLU A 101 -2.84 3.71 -8.36
C GLU A 101 -3.44 2.49 -7.65
N ILE A 102 -2.71 1.89 -6.71
CA ILE A 102 -3.18 0.76 -5.90
C ILE A 102 -4.43 1.16 -5.09
N CYS A 103 -4.43 2.31 -4.42
CA CYS A 103 -5.61 2.85 -3.71
C CYS A 103 -6.85 2.90 -4.60
N LYS A 104 -6.72 3.44 -5.83
CA LYS A 104 -7.84 3.53 -6.79
C LYS A 104 -8.34 2.16 -7.22
N MET A 105 -7.44 1.22 -7.48
CA MET A 105 -7.79 -0.16 -7.83
C MET A 105 -8.54 -0.86 -6.70
N LEU A 106 -8.02 -0.78 -5.48
CA LEU A 106 -8.64 -1.36 -4.28
C LEU A 106 -10.03 -0.76 -4.03
N PHE A 107 -10.18 0.56 -4.13
CA PHE A 107 -11.46 1.22 -3.97
C PHE A 107 -12.49 0.78 -5.01
N SER A 108 -12.07 0.61 -6.27
CA SER A 108 -12.92 0.06 -7.33
C SER A 108 -13.43 -1.35 -6.99
N ILE A 109 -12.55 -2.22 -6.49
CA ILE A 109 -12.92 -3.57 -6.04
C ILE A 109 -13.91 -3.54 -4.87
N LEU A 110 -13.73 -2.61 -3.92
CA LEU A 110 -14.66 -2.48 -2.78
C LEU A 110 -16.05 -2.00 -3.20
N LYS A 111 -16.13 -1.16 -4.24
CA LYS A 111 -17.42 -0.77 -4.85
C LYS A 111 -18.11 -1.95 -5.49
N THR A 112 -17.41 -2.71 -6.34
CA THR A 112 -18.00 -3.87 -7.05
C THR A 112 -18.38 -5.01 -6.10
N THR A 113 -17.76 -5.07 -4.93
CA THR A 113 -18.10 -6.05 -3.90
C THR A 113 -19.09 -5.55 -2.84
N ASN A 114 -19.71 -4.38 -3.05
CA ASN A 114 -20.74 -3.78 -2.18
C ASN A 114 -20.29 -3.51 -0.74
N ARG A 115 -18.98 -3.32 -0.51
CA ARG A 115 -18.46 -2.95 0.81
C ARG A 115 -18.50 -1.45 1.09
N VAL A 116 -18.60 -0.65 0.04
CA VAL A 116 -18.78 0.81 0.12
C VAL A 116 -20.07 1.15 -0.59
N ARG A 117 -21.04 1.70 0.15
CA ARG A 117 -22.22 2.33 -0.46
C ARG A 117 -21.81 3.73 -0.89
N THR A 118 -21.80 4.01 -2.18
CA THR A 118 -21.88 5.39 -2.67
C THR A 118 -23.27 5.90 -2.29
N LYS A 119 -23.31 6.96 -1.47
CA LYS A 119 -24.47 7.86 -1.45
C LYS A 119 -24.54 8.59 -2.77
#